data_AF-A0A4V1IT97-F1
#
_entry.id   AF-A0A4V1IT97-F1
#
_cell.length_a   1.000
_cell.length_b   1.000
_cell.length_c   1.000
_cell.angle_alpha   90.00
_cell.angle_beta   90.00
_cell.angle_gamma   90.00
#
_symmetry.space_group_name_H-M   'P 1'
#
loop_
_entity.id
_entity.type
_entity.pdbx_description
1 polymer ?
#
loop_
_entity_poly.entity_id
_entity_poly.type
_entity_poly.pdbx_seq_one_letter_code
_entity_poly.pdbx_strand_id
1 'polypeptide(L)'
;MAGPGAVLTVNVVASMDAASLRAITATLRHVFAHVEAFCDIGPDTHDAAGKPVWKTESVYNLVFFASDQPLVYRSAARSAREPWMGPVYTMMLNTFAAWQVPLPEETAANATAWLITDANNPFQTTAQQWSTLIQHWFVMENVFPRSFWSMF
;
A
#
# COMPACT_ATOMS: atom_id res chain seq x y z
N MET A 1 -22.21 -1.91 -2.46
CA MET A 1 -21.49 -0.85 -3.20
C MET A 1 -21.06 0.20 -2.21
N ALA A 2 -19.80 0.64 -2.27
CA ALA A 2 -19.36 1.79 -1.50
C ALA A 2 -20.06 3.05 -2.05
N GLY A 3 -20.35 4.02 -1.18
CA GLY A 3 -20.99 5.27 -1.61
C GLY A 3 -20.09 6.10 -2.54
N PRO A 4 -20.65 7.09 -3.24
CA PRO A 4 -19.85 8.02 -4.07
C PRO A 4 -18.69 8.63 -3.27
N GLY A 5 -17.48 8.60 -3.82
CA GLY A 5 -16.28 9.13 -3.18
C GLY A 5 -15.70 8.25 -2.06
N ALA A 6 -16.21 7.03 -1.88
CA ALA A 6 -15.56 6.08 -0.99
C ALA A 6 -14.16 5.73 -1.49
N VAL A 7 -13.26 5.45 -0.54
CA VAL A 7 -11.89 5.05 -0.81
C VAL A 7 -11.71 3.62 -0.31
N LEU A 8 -11.31 2.73 -1.21
CA LEU A 8 -10.83 1.41 -0.86
C LEU A 8 -9.36 1.51 -0.46
N THR A 9 -9.01 0.92 0.68
CA THR A 9 -7.62 0.79 1.12
C THR A 9 -7.22 -0.67 1.17
N VAL A 10 -6.08 -1.01 0.55
CA VAL A 10 -5.55 -2.39 0.55
C VAL A 10 -4.10 -2.37 0.98
N ASN A 11 -3.77 -3.14 2.02
CA ASN A 11 -2.39 -3.35 2.43
C ASN A 11 -1.80 -4.57 1.72
N VAL A 12 -0.60 -4.44 1.15
CA VAL A 12 0.07 -5.43 0.31
C VAL A 12 1.54 -5.47 0.65
N VAL A 13 2.04 -6.66 0.99
CA VAL A 13 3.48 -6.90 1.15
C VAL A 13 4.00 -7.59 -0.11
N ALA A 14 4.86 -6.93 -0.88
CA ALA A 14 5.37 -7.45 -2.15
C ALA A 14 6.71 -6.83 -2.56
N SER A 15 7.45 -7.53 -3.44
CA SER A 15 8.57 -6.92 -4.18
C SER A 15 8.06 -6.14 -5.39
N MET A 16 8.87 -5.20 -5.89
CA MET A 16 8.46 -4.31 -6.99
C MET A 16 8.31 -5.04 -8.34
N ASP A 17 8.98 -6.19 -8.51
CA ASP A 17 8.85 -7.06 -9.68
C ASP A 17 7.83 -8.19 -9.51
N ALA A 18 7.21 -8.33 -8.33
CA ALA A 18 6.31 -9.43 -8.07
C ALA A 18 5.10 -9.42 -9.02
N ALA A 19 4.77 -10.60 -9.55
CA ALA A 19 3.56 -10.80 -10.34
C ALA A 19 2.29 -10.41 -9.56
N SER A 20 2.28 -10.62 -8.24
CA SER A 20 1.21 -10.22 -7.34
C SER A 20 0.99 -8.71 -7.31
N LEU A 21 2.07 -7.92 -7.29
CA LEU A 21 1.98 -6.45 -7.30
C LEU A 21 1.38 -5.94 -8.61
N ARG A 22 1.81 -6.50 -9.74
CA ARG A 22 1.23 -6.19 -11.06
C ARG A 22 -0.25 -6.55 -11.13
N ALA A 23 -0.60 -7.75 -10.67
CA ALA A 23 -1.98 -8.23 -10.69
C ALA A 23 -2.91 -7.36 -9.83
N ILE A 24 -2.48 -6.98 -8.61
CA ILE A 24 -3.25 -6.08 -7.74
C ILE A 24 -3.39 -4.70 -8.40
N THR A 25 -2.30 -4.14 -8.91
CA THR A 25 -2.30 -2.82 -9.57
C THR A 25 -3.24 -2.80 -10.76
N ALA A 26 -3.16 -3.79 -11.64
CA ALA A 26 -4.02 -3.92 -12.82
C ALA A 26 -5.50 -4.06 -12.42
N THR A 27 -5.79 -4.89 -11.42
CA THR A 27 -7.15 -5.13 -10.94
C THR A 27 -7.76 -3.86 -10.34
N LEU A 28 -7.03 -3.15 -9.47
CA LEU A 28 -7.51 -1.91 -8.87
C LEU A 28 -7.75 -0.83 -9.94
N ARG A 29 -6.83 -0.68 -10.90
CA ARG A 29 -6.99 0.30 -12.00
C ARG A 29 -8.09 -0.06 -13.00
N HIS A 30 -8.47 -1.32 -13.09
CA HIS A 30 -9.60 -1.74 -13.92
C HIS A 30 -10.95 -1.35 -13.32
N VAL A 31 -11.01 -1.30 -11.98
CA VAL A 31 -12.24 -0.99 -11.24
C VAL A 31 -12.34 0.50 -10.90
N PHE A 32 -11.21 1.15 -10.56
CA PHE A 32 -11.17 2.52 -10.06
C PHE A 32 -10.36 3.44 -10.98
N ALA A 33 -10.88 4.65 -11.21
CA ALA A 33 -10.21 5.65 -12.04
C ALA A 33 -8.95 6.24 -11.39
N HIS A 34 -8.89 6.29 -10.06
CA HIS A 34 -7.78 6.86 -9.31
C HIS A 34 -7.21 5.80 -8.37
N VAL A 35 -5.94 5.44 -8.58
CA VAL A 35 -5.22 4.46 -7.76
C VAL A 35 -3.83 4.98 -7.45
N GLU A 36 -3.51 5.05 -6.18
CA GLU A 36 -2.20 5.46 -5.67
C GLU A 36 -1.72 4.45 -4.62
N ALA A 37 -0.42 4.31 -4.47
CA ALA A 37 0.17 3.46 -3.42
C ALA A 37 1.29 4.19 -2.71
N PHE A 38 1.43 3.90 -1.42
CA PHE A 38 2.43 4.49 -0.54
C PHE A 38 3.15 3.39 0.22
N CYS A 39 4.43 3.60 0.52
CA CYS A 39 5.21 2.73 1.41
C CYS A 39 5.83 3.58 2.50
N ASP A 40 5.87 3.08 3.72
CA ASP A 40 6.81 3.62 4.69
C ASP A 40 8.21 3.15 4.31
N ILE A 41 9.06 4.09 3.92
CA ILE A 41 10.42 3.82 3.46
C ILE A 41 11.40 4.41 4.46
N GLY A 42 12.19 3.53 5.09
CA GLY A 42 13.27 3.94 5.99
C GLY A 42 14.38 4.73 5.26
N PRO A 43 15.24 5.43 6.01
CA PRO A 43 16.30 6.28 5.43
C PRO A 43 17.23 5.55 4.45
N ASP A 44 17.39 4.23 4.61
CA ASP A 44 18.26 3.37 3.76
C ASP A 44 17.74 3.15 2.33
N THR A 45 16.57 3.67 2.01
CA THR A 45 15.92 3.56 0.70
C THR A 45 15.94 4.88 -0.07
N HIS A 46 16.75 5.86 0.34
CA HIS A 46 16.93 7.11 -0.39
C HIS A 46 18.29 7.17 -1.09
N ASP A 47 18.35 7.78 -2.28
CA ASP A 47 19.61 8.10 -2.93
C ASP A 47 20.36 9.23 -2.21
N ALA A 48 21.57 9.56 -2.68
CA ALA A 48 22.37 10.65 -2.13
C ALA A 48 21.70 12.04 -2.24
N ALA A 49 20.65 12.18 -3.06
CA ALA A 49 19.84 13.39 -3.20
C ALA A 49 18.57 13.37 -2.34
N GLY A 50 18.38 12.32 -1.52
CA GLY A 50 17.20 12.17 -0.65
C GLY A 50 15.95 11.76 -1.41
N LYS A 51 16.06 11.17 -2.61
CA LYS A 51 14.91 10.63 -3.35
C LYS A 51 14.72 9.15 -3.07
N PRO A 52 13.47 8.66 -2.94
CA PRO A 52 13.18 7.24 -2.81
C PRO A 52 13.77 6.42 -3.96
N VAL A 53 14.45 5.33 -3.62
CA VAL A 53 14.99 4.32 -4.53
C VAL A 53 14.31 2.99 -4.21
N TRP A 54 13.60 2.47 -5.20
CA TRP A 54 12.90 1.21 -5.12
C TRP A 54 13.78 0.11 -5.71
N LYS A 55 14.27 -0.79 -4.85
CA LYS A 55 15.07 -1.94 -5.26
C LYS A 55 14.15 -3.08 -5.64
N THR A 56 14.40 -3.67 -6.80
CA THR A 56 13.56 -4.71 -7.39
C THR A 56 13.36 -5.90 -6.46
N GLU A 57 14.45 -6.37 -5.84
CA GLU A 57 14.48 -7.55 -4.96
C GLU A 57 14.02 -7.28 -3.52
N SER A 58 13.77 -6.03 -3.14
CA SER A 58 13.34 -5.69 -1.78
C SER A 58 11.84 -5.85 -1.61
N VAL A 59 11.43 -6.29 -0.41
CA VAL A 59 10.01 -6.45 -0.05
C VAL A 59 9.53 -5.18 0.66
N TYR A 60 8.42 -4.63 0.18
CA TYR A 60 7.82 -3.39 0.68
C TYR A 60 6.43 -3.64 1.24
N ASN A 61 6.05 -2.89 2.27
CA ASN A 61 4.69 -2.85 2.80
C ASN A 61 3.94 -1.67 2.17
N LEU A 62 3.16 -1.96 1.15
CA LEU A 62 2.49 -1.01 0.27
C LEU A 62 1.03 -0.85 0.70
N VAL A 63 0.58 0.40 0.87
CA VAL A 63 -0.82 0.72 1.10
C VAL A 63 -1.39 1.37 -0.15
N PHE A 64 -2.30 0.67 -0.81
CA PHE A 64 -3.06 1.18 -1.94
C PHE A 64 -4.27 1.97 -1.48
N PHE A 65 -4.53 3.09 -2.14
CA PHE A 65 -5.76 3.87 -2.07
C PHE A 65 -6.39 3.89 -3.46
N ALA A 66 -7.65 3.50 -3.55
CA ALA A 66 -8.38 3.44 -4.81
C ALA A 66 -9.77 4.08 -4.69
N SER A 67 -10.15 4.90 -5.67
CA SER A 67 -11.46 5.56 -5.70
C SER A 67 -11.88 5.93 -7.13
N ASP A 68 -13.19 6.11 -7.32
CA ASP A 68 -13.77 6.66 -8.55
C ASP A 68 -13.63 8.19 -8.63
N GLN A 69 -13.21 8.82 -7.54
CA GLN A 69 -12.96 10.27 -7.45
C GLN A 69 -11.46 10.54 -7.22
N PRO A 70 -10.96 11.72 -7.61
CA PRO A 70 -9.57 12.09 -7.34
C PRO A 70 -9.24 11.98 -5.85
N LEU A 71 -8.11 11.35 -5.54
CA LEU A 71 -7.63 11.21 -4.18
C LEU A 71 -7.09 12.56 -3.70
N VAL A 72 -7.65 13.06 -2.59
CA VAL A 72 -7.24 14.33 -1.98
C VAL A 72 -6.79 14.08 -0.55
N TYR A 73 -5.50 14.30 -0.29
CA TYR A 73 -4.93 14.16 1.04
C TYR A 73 -4.96 15.48 1.80
N ARG A 74 -5.07 15.38 3.13
CA ARG A 74 -5.07 16.55 3.99
C ARG A 74 -3.67 17.19 4.00
N SER A 75 -3.61 18.50 3.79
CA SER A 75 -2.34 19.23 3.94
C SER A 75 -1.94 19.37 5.41
N ALA A 76 -0.63 19.34 5.67
CA ALA A 76 -0.10 19.58 7.01
C ALA A 76 -0.48 20.96 7.57
N ALA A 77 -0.57 21.98 6.71
CA ALA A 77 -0.96 23.34 7.11
C ALA A 77 -2.39 23.41 7.68
N ARG A 78 -3.30 22.54 7.23
CA ARG A 78 -4.65 22.42 7.78
C ARG A 78 -4.62 21.74 9.15
N SER A 79 -3.79 20.70 9.29
CA SER A 79 -3.62 19.94 10.54
C SER A 79 -2.85 20.68 11.63
N ALA A 80 -1.95 21.60 11.27
CA ALA A 80 -1.25 22.46 12.23
C ALA A 80 -2.20 23.41 13.01
N ARG A 81 -3.44 23.56 12.54
CA ARG A 81 -4.51 24.30 13.25
C ARG A 81 -5.29 23.44 14.24
N GLU A 82 -5.05 22.13 14.26
CA GLU A 82 -5.68 21.16 15.14
C GLU A 82 -4.68 20.79 16.27
N PRO A 83 -4.73 21.48 17.43
CA PRO A 83 -3.70 21.38 18.47
C PRO A 83 -3.53 19.97 19.07
N TRP A 84 -4.50 19.08 18.88
CA TRP A 84 -4.46 17.68 19.30
C TRP A 84 -3.63 16.77 18.38
N MET A 85 -3.29 17.20 17.16
CA MET A 85 -2.62 16.34 16.18
C MET A 85 -1.10 16.20 16.41
N GLY A 86 -0.50 17.13 17.16
CA GLY A 86 0.91 17.06 17.52
C GLY A 86 1.89 17.23 16.33
N PRO A 87 3.18 17.43 16.63
CA PRO A 87 4.20 17.71 15.61
C PRO A 87 4.51 16.51 14.73
N VAL A 88 4.44 15.28 15.26
CA VAL A 88 4.75 14.04 14.52
C VAL A 88 3.76 13.81 13.37
N TYR A 89 2.46 13.99 13.62
CA TYR A 89 1.45 13.84 12.58
C TYR A 89 1.58 14.93 11.50
N THR A 90 1.91 16.15 11.91
CA THR A 90 2.17 17.26 10.97
C THR A 90 3.37 16.94 10.08
N MET A 91 4.44 16.38 10.64
CA MET A 91 5.61 15.90 9.88
C MET A 91 5.21 14.80 8.90
N MET A 92 4.44 13.79 9.34
CA MET A 92 3.95 12.71 8.48
C MET A 92 3.17 13.25 7.28
N LEU A 93 2.25 14.19 7.48
CA LEU A 93 1.50 14.79 6.36
C LEU A 93 2.37 15.61 5.40
N ASN A 94 3.43 16.25 5.91
CA ASN A 94 4.38 16.97 5.06
C ASN A 94 5.20 16.04 4.17
N THR A 95 5.52 14.84 4.67
CA THR A 95 6.34 13.86 3.95
C THR A 95 5.51 12.84 3.17
N PHE A 96 4.20 12.74 3.43
CA PHE A 96 3.33 11.69 2.88
C PHE A 96 3.39 11.57 1.35
N ALA A 97 3.35 12.70 0.63
CA ALA A 97 3.42 12.69 -0.83
C ALA A 97 4.77 12.18 -1.36
N ALA A 98 5.86 12.36 -0.61
CA ALA A 98 7.18 11.84 -0.98
C ALA A 98 7.27 10.31 -0.85
N TRP A 99 6.31 9.67 -0.16
CA TRP A 99 6.26 8.23 0.06
C TRP A 99 5.46 7.48 -1.00
N GLN A 100 5.00 8.20 -2.03
CA GLN A 100 4.26 7.62 -3.14
C GLN A 100 5.18 6.70 -3.96
N VAL A 101 4.67 5.50 -4.22
CA VAL A 101 5.38 4.45 -4.95
C VAL A 101 4.99 4.53 -6.43
N PRO A 102 5.96 4.47 -7.38
CA PRO A 102 5.66 4.35 -8.78
C PRO A 102 5.02 2.97 -9.04
N LEU A 103 3.76 2.98 -9.41
CA LEU A 103 3.03 1.76 -9.76
C LEU A 103 3.37 1.33 -11.20
N PRO A 104 3.58 0.03 -11.46
CA PRO A 104 3.92 -0.46 -12.79
C PRO A 104 2.87 -0.02 -13.82
N GLU A 105 3.31 0.53 -14.96
CA GLU A 105 2.42 0.89 -16.05
C GLU A 105 2.08 -0.36 -16.87
N GLU A 106 0.79 -0.66 -16.96
CA GLU A 106 0.29 -1.72 -17.84
C GLU A 106 -0.24 -1.07 -19.11
N THR A 107 0.18 -1.58 -20.28
CA THR A 107 -0.43 -1.16 -21.54
C THR A 107 -1.86 -1.72 -21.62
N ALA A 108 -2.76 -1.01 -22.31
CA ALA A 108 -4.15 -1.48 -22.48
C ALA A 108 -4.24 -2.90 -23.08
N ALA A 109 -3.23 -3.33 -23.84
CA ALA A 109 -3.16 -4.67 -24.42
C ALA A 109 -2.83 -5.78 -23.40
N ASN A 110 -2.16 -5.46 -22.28
CA ASN A 110 -1.74 -6.43 -21.28
C ASN A 110 -2.52 -6.34 -19.96
N ALA A 111 -3.25 -5.24 -19.72
CA ALA A 111 -3.96 -5.00 -18.47
C ALA A 111 -4.95 -6.13 -18.11
N THR A 112 -5.62 -6.74 -19.10
CA THR A 112 -6.58 -7.83 -18.87
C THR A 112 -5.92 -9.16 -18.49
N ALA A 113 -4.68 -9.40 -18.92
CA ALA A 113 -3.96 -10.64 -18.62
C ALA A 113 -3.57 -10.76 -17.15
N TRP A 114 -3.45 -9.62 -16.46
CA TRP A 114 -3.07 -9.54 -15.06
C TRP A 114 -4.26 -9.35 -14.11
N LEU A 115 -5.50 -9.31 -14.64
CA LEU A 115 -6.68 -9.19 -13.79
C LEU A 115 -6.83 -10.42 -12.90
N ILE A 116 -6.95 -10.15 -11.60
CA ILE A 116 -7.28 -11.15 -10.60
C ILE A 116 -8.75 -11.52 -10.82
N THR A 117 -8.97 -12.74 -11.25
CA THR A 117 -10.30 -13.34 -11.40
C THR A 117 -10.30 -14.70 -10.71
N ASP A 118 -11.47 -15.29 -10.49
CA ASP A 118 -11.53 -16.66 -9.93
C ASP A 118 -10.77 -17.69 -10.78
N ALA A 119 -10.62 -17.45 -12.08
CA ALA A 119 -9.85 -18.31 -12.98
C ALA A 119 -8.34 -17.99 -13.03
N ASN A 120 -7.93 -16.80 -12.58
CA ASN A 120 -6.58 -16.28 -12.71
C ASN A 120 -6.18 -15.51 -11.44
N ASN A 121 -6.29 -16.16 -10.30
CA ASN A 121 -5.92 -15.57 -9.03
C ASN A 121 -4.52 -16.08 -8.63
N PRO A 122 -3.45 -15.26 -8.74
CA PRO A 122 -2.10 -15.68 -8.37
C PRO A 122 -1.95 -15.98 -6.87
N PHE A 123 -2.98 -15.68 -6.07
CA PHE A 123 -3.04 -15.94 -4.64
C PHE A 123 -3.75 -17.25 -4.28
N GLN A 124 -4.33 -17.97 -5.24
CA GLN A 124 -5.07 -19.22 -4.96
C GLN A 124 -4.19 -20.35 -4.45
N THR A 125 -2.88 -20.33 -4.73
CA THR A 125 -1.92 -21.26 -4.13
C THR A 125 -1.66 -20.86 -2.69
N THR A 126 -2.55 -21.31 -1.83
CA THR A 126 -2.65 -21.07 -0.39
C THR A 126 -1.31 -21.18 0.36
N ALA A 127 -0.37 -22.01 -0.11
CA ALA A 127 0.90 -22.25 0.58
C ALA A 127 1.76 -20.99 0.81
N GLN A 128 1.87 -20.09 -0.18
CA GLN A 128 2.68 -18.86 -0.04
C GLN A 128 1.98 -17.78 0.79
N GLN A 129 0.65 -17.69 0.69
CA GLN A 129 -0.11 -16.77 1.53
C GLN A 129 -0.08 -17.21 2.99
N TRP A 130 -0.27 -18.51 3.26
CA TRP A 130 -0.23 -19.04 4.62
C TRP A 130 1.14 -18.88 5.27
N SER A 131 2.23 -19.16 4.55
CA SER A 131 3.58 -18.98 5.12
C SER A 131 3.87 -17.53 5.48
N THR A 132 3.46 -16.59 4.63
CA THR A 132 3.64 -15.15 4.86
C THR A 132 2.74 -14.65 5.99
N LEU A 133 1.47 -15.09 6.04
CA LEU A 133 0.53 -14.78 7.13
C LEU A 133 1.05 -15.27 8.48
N ILE A 134 1.57 -16.50 8.53
CA ILE A 134 2.13 -17.10 9.76
C ILE A 134 3.35 -16.30 10.22
N GLN A 135 4.26 -15.93 9.31
CA GLN A 135 5.41 -15.10 9.66
C GLN A 135 4.98 -13.72 10.18
N HIS A 136 4.03 -13.08 9.50
CA HIS A 136 3.50 -11.78 9.91
C HIS A 136 2.84 -11.87 11.28
N TRP A 137 2.07 -12.94 11.54
CA TRP A 137 1.48 -13.22 12.84
C TRP A 137 2.53 -13.33 13.95
N PHE A 138 3.60 -14.10 13.74
CA PHE A 138 4.68 -14.22 14.72
C PHE A 138 5.41 -12.90 14.99
N VAL A 139 5.62 -12.07 13.96
CA VAL A 139 6.18 -10.73 14.15
C VAL A 139 5.23 -9.88 15.00
N MET A 140 3.94 -9.88 14.68
CA MET A 140 2.93 -9.11 15.40
C MET A 140 2.77 -9.57 16.86
N GLU A 141 2.90 -10.87 17.15
CA GLU A 141 2.90 -11.39 18.52
C GLU A 141 4.07 -10.84 19.36
N ASN A 142 5.22 -10.56 18.74
CA ASN A 142 6.38 -9.99 19.42
C ASN A 142 6.29 -8.46 19.59
N VAL A 143 5.55 -7.78 18.72
CA VAL A 143 5.40 -6.32 18.75
C VAL A 143 4.29 -5.88 19.70
N PHE A 144 3.18 -6.62 19.74
CA PHE A 144 2.02 -6.27 20.57
C PHE A 144 1.97 -7.11 21.85
N PRO A 145 1.72 -6.48 23.02
CA PRO A 145 1.63 -7.21 24.28
C PRO A 145 0.46 -8.19 24.25
N ARG A 146 0.57 -9.33 24.96
CA ARG A 146 -0.49 -10.35 25.02
C ARG A 146 -1.87 -9.79 25.39
N SER A 147 -1.92 -8.73 26.19
CA SER A 147 -3.17 -8.04 26.58
C SER A 147 -3.91 -7.43 25.39
N PHE A 148 -3.21 -7.04 24.32
CA PHE A 148 -3.83 -6.56 23.08
C PHE A 148 -4.61 -7.67 22.38
N TRP A 149 -4.07 -8.88 22.35
CA TRP A 149 -4.66 -10.03 21.64
C TRP A 149 -5.79 -10.70 22.41
N SER A 150 -5.77 -10.66 23.75
CA SER A 150 -6.76 -11.30 24.61
C SER A 150 -8.10 -10.55 24.72
N MET A 151 -8.28 -9.43 24.00
CA MET A 151 -9.52 -8.64 24.00
C MET A 151 -10.48 -8.98 22.85
N PHE A 152 -10.14 -9.97 22.03
CA PHE A 152 -10.94 -10.49 20.92
C PHE A 152 -11.15 -11.99 21.08
#